data_AF-A0AAV6AE85-F1
#
_entry.id   AF-A0AAV6AE85-F1
#
_cell.length_a   1.000
_cell.length_b   1.000
_cell.length_c   1.000
_cell.angle_alpha   90.00
_cell.angle_beta   90.00
_cell.angle_gamma   90.00
#
_symmetry.space_group_name_H-M   'P 1'
#
loop_
_entity.id
_entity.type
_entity.pdbx_description
1 polymer ?
#
loop_
_entity_poly.entity_id
_entity_poly.type
_entity_poly.pdbx_seq_one_letter_code
_entity_poly.pdbx_strand_id
1 'polypeptide(L)'
;ITPVDRPRRFDARFFAAFAAVVVAAEPTSPVPPDNELADVRFVPLSATDGLALPRITAVMLRELGERLAADPTLTRDLAAPFYLPVGNRFRRELI
;
A
#
# COMPACT_ATOMS: atom_id res chain seq x y z
N ILE A 1 -0.38 -2.43 11.99
CA ILE A 1 -1.40 -3.07 12.88
C ILE A 1 -2.45 -2.05 13.33
N THR A 2 -3.74 -2.38 13.26
CA THR A 2 -4.80 -1.49 13.77
C THR A 2 -4.80 -1.41 15.30
N PRO A 3 -4.93 -0.21 15.90
CA PRO A 3 -5.10 -0.01 17.34
C PRO A 3 -6.20 -0.89 17.97
N VAL A 4 -6.07 -1.17 19.27
CA VAL A 4 -6.93 -2.12 20.01
C VAL A 4 -8.37 -1.62 20.15
N ASP A 5 -8.58 -0.31 20.21
CA ASP A 5 -9.86 0.36 20.42
C ASP A 5 -10.78 0.41 19.18
N ARG A 6 -10.30 -0.09 18.03
CA ARG A 6 -11.09 -0.10 16.79
C ARG A 6 -11.91 -1.38 16.68
N PRO A 7 -13.21 -1.30 16.31
CA PRO A 7 -14.09 -2.46 16.23
C PRO A 7 -13.69 -3.45 15.13
N ARG A 8 -12.95 -2.98 14.10
CA ARG A 8 -12.33 -3.81 13.06
C ARG A 8 -10.83 -3.61 13.09
N ARG A 9 -10.08 -4.72 13.18
CA ARG A 9 -8.63 -4.71 13.32
C ARG A 9 -7.98 -5.57 12.25
N PHE A 10 -6.85 -5.08 11.75
CA PHE A 10 -6.05 -5.75 10.75
C PHE A 10 -4.58 -5.72 11.16
N ASP A 11 -3.91 -6.85 10.98
CA ASP A 11 -2.45 -6.91 10.88
C ASP A 11 -2.07 -6.97 9.41
N ALA A 12 -2.18 -5.80 8.76
CA ALA A 12 -2.00 -5.68 7.32
C ALA A 12 -0.51 -5.72 6.95
N ARG A 13 -0.19 -6.52 5.93
CA ARG A 13 1.11 -6.56 5.27
C ARG A 13 0.94 -6.04 3.85
N PHE A 14 1.82 -5.14 3.44
CA PHE A 14 1.83 -4.55 2.11
C PHE A 14 2.98 -5.14 1.31
N PHE A 15 2.72 -5.47 0.06
CA PHE A 15 3.69 -6.05 -0.87
C PHE A 15 3.77 -5.18 -2.12
N ALA A 16 4.94 -5.12 -2.73
CA ALA A 16 5.17 -4.44 -3.99
C ALA A 16 5.84 -5.39 -4.98
N ALA A 17 5.42 -5.32 -6.23
CA ALA A 17 5.99 -6.06 -7.35
C ALA A 17 5.80 -5.27 -8.64
N PHE A 18 6.65 -5.53 -9.63
CA PHE A 18 6.45 -4.97 -10.96
C PHE A 18 5.25 -5.64 -11.64
N ALA A 19 4.36 -4.84 -12.21
CA ALA A 19 3.15 -5.32 -12.88
C ALA A 19 3.45 -6.38 -13.96
N ALA A 20 4.53 -6.19 -14.73
CA ALA A 20 4.98 -7.12 -15.75
C ALA A 20 5.25 -8.56 -15.25
N VAL A 21 5.43 -8.75 -13.94
CA VAL A 21 5.69 -10.06 -13.32
C VAL A 21 4.41 -10.70 -12.77
N VAL A 22 3.39 -9.91 -12.39
CA VAL A 22 2.24 -10.39 -11.61
C VAL A 22 0.89 -10.18 -12.27
N VAL A 23 0.79 -9.29 -13.25
CA VAL A 23 -0.46 -8.97 -13.95
C VAL A 23 -0.58 -9.83 -15.20
N ALA A 24 -1.60 -10.68 -15.25
CA ALA A 24 -1.87 -11.53 -16.43
C ALA A 24 -2.54 -10.76 -17.58
N ALA A 25 -3.37 -9.77 -17.25
CA ALA A 25 -4.02 -8.88 -18.19
C ALA A 25 -4.24 -7.52 -17.51
N GLU A 26 -4.09 -6.43 -18.26
CA GLU A 26 -4.40 -5.08 -17.79
C GLU A 26 -5.86 -5.00 -17.33
N PRO A 27 -6.16 -4.37 -16.17
CA PRO A 27 -7.51 -4.25 -15.68
C PRO A 27 -8.36 -3.44 -16.67
N THR A 28 -9.54 -3.97 -17.03
CA THR A 28 -10.52 -3.23 -17.82
C THR A 28 -11.36 -2.36 -16.91
N SER A 29 -11.61 -1.12 -17.34
CA SER A 29 -12.49 -0.18 -16.65
C SER A 29 -13.73 0.08 -17.53
N PRO A 30 -14.96 -0.11 -17.00
CA PRO A 30 -15.28 -0.56 -15.64
C PRO A 30 -14.99 -2.06 -15.43
N VAL A 31 -14.74 -2.43 -14.17
CA VAL A 31 -14.56 -3.84 -13.79
C VAL A 31 -15.92 -4.56 -13.88
N PRO A 32 -15.98 -5.82 -14.36
CA PRO A 32 -17.21 -6.60 -14.35
C PRO A 32 -17.82 -6.67 -12.93
N PRO A 33 -19.15 -6.63 -12.79
CA PRO A 33 -19.81 -6.38 -11.52
C PRO A 33 -19.82 -7.64 -10.63
N ASP A 34 -18.75 -7.86 -9.87
CA ASP A 34 -18.78 -8.68 -8.66
C ASP A 34 -19.21 -7.88 -7.41
N ASN A 35 -19.53 -6.58 -7.61
CA ASN A 35 -19.98 -5.58 -6.65
C ASN A 35 -18.96 -5.12 -5.59
N GLU A 36 -17.70 -5.58 -5.64
CA GLU A 36 -16.68 -5.11 -4.69
C GLU A 36 -15.91 -3.90 -5.23
N LEU A 37 -15.55 -3.91 -6.52
CA LEU A 37 -14.77 -2.86 -7.16
C LEU A 37 -15.50 -2.29 -8.39
N ALA A 38 -15.69 -0.97 -8.43
CA ALA A 38 -16.37 -0.29 -9.55
C ALA A 38 -15.40 0.13 -10.67
N ASP A 39 -14.16 0.48 -10.32
CA ASP A 39 -13.12 0.95 -11.24
C ASP A 39 -11.74 0.54 -10.73
N VAL A 40 -10.90 0.03 -11.62
CA VAL A 40 -9.50 -0.34 -11.33
C VAL A 40 -8.63 0.20 -12.44
N ARG A 41 -7.62 0.98 -12.06
CA ARG A 41 -6.68 1.63 -12.98
C ARG A 41 -5.34 1.85 -12.31
N PHE A 42 -4.29 1.89 -13.12
CA PHE A 42 -2.99 2.35 -12.68
C PHE A 42 -2.97 3.87 -12.57
N VAL A 43 -2.40 4.37 -11.47
CA VAL A 43 -2.16 5.81 -11.25
C VAL A 43 -0.69 6.04 -10.94
N PRO A 44 -0.08 7.13 -11.43
CA PRO A 44 1.27 7.50 -11.02
C PRO A 44 1.36 7.69 -9.51
N LEU A 45 2.46 7.24 -8.88
CA LEU A 45 2.69 7.49 -7.45
C LEU A 45 2.69 8.99 -7.12
N SER A 46 3.16 9.85 -8.03
CA SER A 46 3.12 11.30 -7.87
C SER A 46 1.71 11.90 -7.91
N ALA A 47 0.71 11.13 -8.36
CA ALA A 47 -0.68 11.54 -8.46
C ALA A 47 -1.55 10.94 -7.35
N THR A 48 -0.95 10.32 -6.33
CA THR A 48 -1.72 9.77 -5.20
C THR A 48 -2.11 10.84 -4.19
N ASP A 49 -1.42 11.98 -4.19
CA ASP A 49 -1.77 13.15 -3.41
C ASP A 49 -3.11 13.72 -3.89
N GLY A 50 -4.07 13.85 -2.97
CA GLY A 50 -5.43 14.31 -3.27
C GLY A 50 -6.44 13.20 -3.57
N LEU A 51 -6.01 11.93 -3.67
CA LEU A 51 -6.94 10.81 -3.68
C LEU A 51 -7.54 10.59 -2.28
N ALA A 52 -8.82 10.23 -2.22
CA ALA A 52 -9.52 9.91 -0.98
C ALA A 52 -9.08 8.54 -0.42
N LEU A 53 -7.83 8.44 0.04
CA LEU A 53 -7.23 7.21 0.51
C LEU A 53 -7.35 7.05 2.02
N PRO A 54 -7.52 5.81 2.53
CA PRO A 54 -7.29 5.53 3.94
C PRO A 54 -5.87 5.97 4.33
N ARG A 55 -5.72 6.55 5.52
CA ARG A 55 -4.43 7.10 6.00
C ARG A 55 -3.28 6.11 5.87
N ILE A 56 -3.49 4.84 6.20
CA ILE A 56 -2.43 3.82 6.12
C ILE A 56 -1.96 3.59 4.68
N THR A 57 -2.89 3.61 3.71
CA THR A 57 -2.58 3.45 2.29
C THR A 57 -1.70 4.59 1.79
N ALA A 58 -2.04 5.85 2.12
CA ALA A 58 -1.21 7.01 1.76
C ALA A 58 0.20 6.92 2.37
N VAL A 59 0.32 6.48 3.64
CA VAL A 59 1.62 6.26 4.29
C VAL A 59 2.44 5.22 3.53
N MET A 60 1.84 4.08 3.17
CA MET A 60 2.55 3.00 2.47
C MET A 60 2.95 3.38 1.04
N LEU A 61 2.15 4.19 0.33
CA LEU A 61 2.52 4.69 -1.00
C LEU A 61 3.72 5.64 -0.93
N ARG A 62 3.81 6.47 0.11
CA ARG A 62 5.00 7.30 0.35
C ARG A 62 6.23 6.46 0.67
N GLU A 63 6.11 5.47 1.56
CA GLU A 63 7.19 4.52 1.88
C GLU A 63 7.67 3.78 0.62
N LEU A 64 6.75 3.36 -0.26
CA LEU A 64 7.09 2.75 -1.54
C LEU A 64 7.84 3.72 -2.45
N GLY A 65 7.43 4.99 -2.51
CA GLY A 65 8.13 6.02 -3.28
C GLY A 65 9.57 6.24 -2.80
N GLU A 66 9.77 6.37 -1.48
CA GLU A 66 11.11 6.47 -0.87
C GLU A 66 11.96 5.21 -1.15
N ARG A 67 11.34 4.03 -1.04
CA ARG A 67 11.98 2.74 -1.31
C ARG A 67 12.43 2.59 -2.76
N LEU A 68 11.63 3.05 -3.72
CA LEU A 68 11.96 3.03 -5.15
C LEU A 68 13.03 4.06 -5.52
N ALA A 69 13.07 5.21 -4.83
CA ALA A 69 14.12 6.20 -5.03
C ALA A 69 15.49 5.69 -4.56
N ALA A 70 15.53 4.93 -3.45
CA ALA A 70 16.76 4.38 -2.89
C ALA A 70 17.20 3.06 -3.56
N ASP A 71 16.27 2.17 -3.88
CA ASP A 71 16.54 0.96 -4.65
C ASP A 71 15.41 0.70 -5.66
N PRO A 72 15.60 1.15 -6.91
CA PRO A 72 14.63 1.01 -8.00
C PRO A 72 14.34 -0.41 -8.42
N THR A 73 15.14 -1.40 -7.99
CA THR A 73 14.96 -2.81 -8.40
C THR A 73 14.09 -3.61 -7.45
N LEU A 74 13.65 -3.00 -6.33
CA LEU A 74 12.90 -3.68 -5.27
C LEU A 74 13.62 -4.95 -4.78
N THR A 75 14.91 -4.82 -4.45
CA THR A 75 15.75 -5.88 -3.87
C THR A 75 15.03 -6.57 -2.72
N ARG A 76 14.98 -7.91 -2.80
CA ARG A 76 14.41 -8.77 -1.77
C ARG A 76 15.23 -8.70 -0.48
N ASP A 77 14.60 -8.99 0.65
CA ASP A 77 15.24 -9.14 1.96
C ASP A 77 15.91 -7.88 2.54
N LEU A 78 15.55 -6.69 2.05
CA LEU A 78 15.86 -5.44 2.74
C LEU A 78 14.88 -5.19 3.88
N ALA A 79 15.35 -4.48 4.91
CA ALA A 79 14.53 -4.12 6.05
C ALA A 79 13.28 -3.33 5.61
N ALA A 80 12.11 -3.72 6.13
CA ALA A 80 10.82 -3.17 5.76
C ALA A 80 10.24 -2.29 6.87
N PRO A 81 9.51 -1.21 6.53
CA PRO A 81 8.86 -0.37 7.53
C PRO A 81 7.74 -1.13 8.25
N PHE A 82 7.85 -1.18 9.57
CA PHE A 82 6.87 -1.78 10.46
C PHE A 82 6.20 -0.71 11.32
N TYR A 83 4.87 -0.66 11.27
CA TYR A 83 4.06 0.31 12.01
C TYR A 83 3.25 -0.36 13.11
N LEU A 84 3.66 -0.11 14.35
CA LEU A 84 2.98 -0.57 15.56
C LEU A 84 2.20 0.57 16.25
N PRO A 85 0.99 0.31 16.75
CA PRO A 85 0.27 1.27 17.56
C PRO A 85 0.89 1.35 18.97
N VAL A 86 1.16 2.58 19.42
CA VAL A 86 1.65 2.89 20.78
C VAL A 86 0.76 3.98 21.37
N GLY A 87 -0.19 3.59 22.22
CA GLY A 87 -1.26 4.46 22.66
C GLY A 87 -2.07 4.99 21.46
N ASN A 88 -2.20 6.31 21.35
CA ASN A 88 -2.90 6.96 20.23
C ASN A 88 -1.96 7.38 19.06
N ARG A 89 -0.74 6.83 19.01
CA ARG A 89 0.25 7.12 17.97
C ARG A 89 0.72 5.82 17.30
N PHE A 90 1.44 5.97 16.20
CA PHE A 90 2.15 4.88 15.55
C PHE A 90 3.65 5.10 15.68
N ARG A 91 4.38 4.05 16.01
CA ARG A 91 5.84 4.01 15.92
C ARG A 91 6.22 3.28 14.64
N ARG A 92 7.19 3.85 13.91
CA ARG A 92 7.81 3.26 12.73
C ARG A 92 9.14 2.64 13.14
N GLU A 93 9.32 1.37 12.81
CA GLU A 93 10.56 0.62 12.98
C GLU A 93 10.95 -0.01 11.63
N LEU A 94 12.19 -0.47 11.48
CA LEU A 94 12.61 -1.29 10.34
C LEU A 94 12.83 -2.71 10.87
N ILE A 95 12.24 -3.71 10.19
CA ILE A 95 12.36 -5.13 10.53
C ILE A 95 12.91 -5.93 9.37
#